data_AF-A0A9D7EAD6-F1
#
_entry.id   AF-A0A9D7EAD6-F1
#
_cell.length_a   1.000
_cell.length_b   1.000
_cell.length_c   1.000
_cell.angle_alpha   90.00
_cell.angle_beta   90.00
_cell.angle_gamma   90.00
#
_symmetry.space_group_name_H-M   'P 1'
#
loop_
_entity.id
_entity.type
_entity.pdbx_description
1 polymer ?
#
loop_
_entity_poly.entity_id
_entity_poly.type
_entity_poly.pdbx_seq_one_letter_code
_entity_poly.pdbx_strand_id
1 'polypeptide(L)' 'DGHRYEPKQLLVAKNPGLCRFTMEAGTTVFLFGGEPMAEPRIIDWNFVATRQELINLARQRWREQQFVPCRAKRSSCRFP' A
#
# COMPACT_ATOMS: atom_id res chain seq x y z
N ASP A 1 -22.81 5.13 20.69
CA ASP A 1 -23.00 5.52 19.29
C ASP A 1 -22.23 4.58 18.37
N GLY A 2 -22.92 3.55 17.87
CA GLY A 2 -22.31 2.54 17.00
C GLY A 2 -22.40 2.96 15.54
N HIS A 3 -21.29 2.87 14.81
CA HIS A 3 -21.27 3.04 13.36
C HIS A 3 -21.26 1.66 12.70
N ARG A 4 -22.18 1.43 11.76
CA ARG A 4 -22.15 0.26 10.88
C ARG A 4 -21.39 0.62 9.61
N TYR A 5 -20.50 -0.26 9.19
CA TYR A 5 -19.67 -0.11 8.00
C TYR A 5 -19.94 -1.26 7.05
N GLU A 6 -20.02 -0.94 5.76
CA GLU A 6 -20.30 -1.89 4.68
C GLU A 6 -18.99 -2.41 4.04
N PRO A 7 -19.06 -3.46 3.18
CA PRO A 7 -17.89 -3.98 2.49
C PRO A 7 -17.15 -2.93 1.65
N LYS A 8 -15.84 -3.14 1.43
CA LYS A 8 -14.94 -2.30 0.61
C LYS A 8 -14.70 -0.89 1.18
N GLN A 9 -14.75 -0.74 2.50
CA GLN A 9 -14.37 0.50 3.18
C GLN A 9 -13.00 0.40 3.86
N LEU A 10 -12.27 1.50 3.83
CA LEU A 10 -11.04 1.69 4.59
C LEU A 10 -11.33 2.56 5.80
N LEU A 11 -11.23 1.98 7.00
CA LEU A 11 -11.46 2.68 8.25
C LEU A 11 -10.13 3.09 8.86
N VAL A 12 -9.96 4.39 9.13
CA VAL A 12 -8.74 4.95 9.71
C VAL A 12 -9.01 5.37 11.15
N ALA A 13 -8.37 4.69 12.10
CA ALA A 13 -8.46 5.04 13.52
C ALA A 13 -7.64 6.30 13.80
N LYS A 14 -8.30 7.42 14.09
CA LYS A 14 -7.63 8.70 14.42
C LYS A 14 -7.00 8.70 15.82
N ASN A 15 -7.54 7.89 16.74
CA ASN A 15 -7.04 7.77 18.11
C ASN A 15 -6.62 6.32 18.38
N PRO A 16 -5.40 6.06 18.90
CA PRO A 16 -4.87 4.73 19.14
C PRO A 16 -5.50 4.00 20.35
N GLY A 17 -6.65 4.48 20.85
CA GLY A 17 -7.37 3.83 21.94
C GLY A 17 -7.96 2.48 21.51
N LEU A 18 -8.29 1.64 22.49
CA LEU A 18 -8.93 0.32 22.31
C LEU A 18 -10.24 0.46 21.54
N CYS A 19 -10.18 0.35 20.21
CA CYS A 19 -11.33 0.37 19.33
C CYS A 19 -11.93 -1.04 19.33
N ARG A 20 -12.95 -1.25 20.16
CA ARG A 20 -13.74 -2.48 20.10
C ARG A 20 -14.75 -2.32 18.97
N PHE A 21 -14.79 -3.28 18.07
CA PHE A 21 -15.83 -3.39 17.05
C PHE A 21 -16.42 -4.80 17.05
N THR A 22 -17.65 -4.90 16.57
CA THR A 22 -18.36 -6.15 16.37
C THR A 22 -18.42 -6.46 14.89
N MET A 23 -18.34 -7.73 14.54
CA MET A 23 -18.39 -8.19 13.15
C MET A 23 -19.60 -9.10 12.96
N GLU A 24 -20.30 -8.90 11.85
CA GLU A 24 -21.38 -9.81 11.42
C GLU A 24 -20.79 -11.08 10.78
N ALA A 25 -21.58 -12.15 10.73
CA ALA A 25 -21.14 -13.41 10.13
C ALA A 25 -20.78 -13.23 8.65
N GLY A 26 -19.69 -13.88 8.20
CA GLY A 26 -19.20 -13.76 6.81
C GLY A 26 -18.35 -12.52 6.52
N THR A 27 -18.05 -11.69 7.52
CA THR A 27 -17.17 -10.52 7.36
C THR A 27 -15.70 -10.93 7.29
N THR A 28 -14.98 -10.43 6.29
CA THR A 28 -13.50 -10.50 6.23
C THR A 28 -12.93 -9.11 6.47
N VAL A 29 -12.03 -8.97 7.45
CA VAL A 29 -11.40 -7.69 7.80
C VAL A 29 -9.89 -7.81 7.63
N PHE A 30 -9.29 -6.78 7.05
CA PHE A 30 -7.85 -6.58 7.02
C PHE A 30 -7.48 -5.48 8.00
N LEU A 31 -6.63 -5.80 8.97
CA LEU A 31 -6.14 -4.84 9.97
C LEU A 31 -4.69 -4.47 9.65
N PHE A 32 -4.47 -3.19 9.38
CA PHE A 32 -3.13 -2.63 9.14
C PHE A 32 -2.76 -1.72 10.31
N GLY A 33 -1.59 -1.95 10.89
CA GLY A 33 -1.07 -1.16 11.99
C GLY A 33 0.43 -1.36 12.14
N GLY A 34 1.09 -0.42 12.79
CA GLY A 34 2.53 -0.45 13.01
C GLY A 34 3.05 0.90 13.50
N GLU A 35 4.33 0.95 13.83
CA GLU A 35 4.98 2.20 14.18
C GLU A 35 5.04 3.14 12.97
N PRO A 36 4.78 4.44 13.16
CA PRO A 36 4.98 5.43 12.10
C PRO A 36 6.43 5.40 11.59
N MET A 37 6.61 5.58 10.28
CA MET A 37 7.95 5.71 9.71
C MET A 37 8.63 6.98 10.24
N ALA A 38 9.92 6.90 10.56
CA ALA A 38 10.69 8.02 11.10
C ALA A 38 10.85 9.20 10.13
N GLU A 39 10.76 8.94 8.83
CA GLU A 39 10.95 9.92 7.76
C GLU A 39 9.80 9.89 6.75
N PRO A 40 9.46 11.02 6.12
CA PRO A 40 8.46 11.06 5.08
C PRO A 40 8.86 10.18 3.89
N ARG A 41 7.86 9.57 3.25
CA ARG A 41 8.02 8.83 2.00
C ARG A 41 7.31 9.59 0.88
N ILE A 42 8.02 9.75 -0.23
CA ILE A 42 7.50 10.28 -1.48
C ILE A 42 7.06 9.07 -2.30
N ILE A 43 5.79 9.04 -2.67
CA ILE A 43 5.20 8.02 -3.55
C ILE A 43 4.89 8.69 -4.90
N ASP A 44 5.52 8.21 -5.97
CA ASP A 44 5.28 8.66 -7.34
C ASP A 44 5.17 7.45 -8.25
N TRP A 45 3.95 7.22 -8.77
CA TRP A 45 3.61 6.04 -9.57
C TRP A 45 3.99 4.74 -8.85
N ASN A 46 4.94 3.97 -9.39
CA ASN A 46 5.43 2.71 -8.81
C ASN A 46 6.71 2.88 -7.97
N PHE A 47 7.14 4.11 -7.68
CA PHE A 47 8.37 4.40 -6.95
C PHE A 47 8.06 5.01 -5.58
N VAL A 48 8.77 4.53 -4.56
CA VAL A 48 8.69 5.04 -3.19
C VAL A 48 10.12 5.34 -2.70
N ALA A 49 10.38 6.57 -2.25
CA ALA A 49 11.69 6.99 -1.78
C ALA A 49 11.62 8.07 -0.69
N THR A 50 12.73 8.35 -0.02
CA THR A 50 12.85 9.47 0.94
C THR A 50 13.23 10.80 0.32
N ARG A 51 13.80 10.78 -0.90
CA ARG A 51 14.34 11.95 -1.60
C ARG A 51 13.81 12.03 -3.01
N GLN A 52 13.45 13.25 -3.45
CA GLN A 52 12.91 13.49 -4.78
C GLN A 52 13.91 13.15 -5.91
N GLU A 53 15.21 13.33 -5.65
CA GLU A 53 16.30 12.97 -6.57
C GLU A 53 16.26 11.48 -6.97
N LEU A 54 15.95 10.61 -6.01
CA LEU A 54 15.86 9.16 -6.24
C LEU A 54 14.67 8.81 -7.14
N ILE A 55 13.54 9.50 -6.96
CA ILE A 55 12.37 9.35 -7.84
C ILE A 55 12.70 9.79 -9.27
N ASN A 56 13.37 10.94 -9.42
CA ASN A 56 13.75 11.46 -10.74
C ASN A 56 14.74 10.53 -11.46
N LEU A 57 15.73 10.01 -10.73
CA LEU A 57 16.67 9.02 -11.24
C LEU A 57 15.95 7.72 -11.63
N ALA A 58 15.05 7.21 -10.78
CA ALA A 58 14.28 6.01 -11.09
C ALA A 58 13.41 6.21 -12.34
N ARG A 59 12.79 7.38 -12.51
CA ARG A 59 12.01 7.72 -13.71
C ARG A 59 12.87 7.74 -14.97
N GLN A 60 14.09 8.29 -14.90
CA GLN A 60 15.04 8.26 -16.02
C GLN A 60 15.46 6.82 -16.35
N ARG A 61 15.87 6.03 -15.35
CA ARG A 61 16.22 4.61 -15.52
C ARG A 61 15.09 3.80 -16.14
N TRP A 62 13.85 4.09 -15.76
CA TRP A 62 12.68 3.45 -16.35
C TRP A 62 12.51 3.77 -17.83
N ARG A 63 12.63 5.05 -18.20
CA ARG A 63 12.58 5.51 -19.60
C ARG A 63 13.70 4.89 -20.44
N GLU A 64 14.88 4.77 -19.87
CA GLU A 64 16.07 4.18 -20.50
C GLU A 64 16.11 2.64 -20.44
N GLN A 65 15.06 1.99 -19.91
CA GLN A 65 14.96 0.53 -19.74
C GLN A 65 16.14 -0.11 -18.98
N GLN A 66 16.65 0.59 -17.96
CA GLN A 66 17.80 0.14 -17.16
C GLN A 66 17.41 -0.75 -15.97
N PHE A 67 16.12 -0.97 -15.73
CA PHE A 67 15.68 -1.98 -14.77
C PHE A 67 15.76 -3.38 -15.40
N VAL A 68 16.10 -4.38 -14.58
CA VAL A 68 16.20 -5.77 -15.03
C VAL A 68 14.88 -6.18 -15.70
N PRO A 69 14.89 -6.63 -16.97
CA PRO A 69 13.68 -7.01 -17.66
C PRO A 69 13.05 -8.22 -16.98
N CYS A 70 11.72 -8.24 -16.92
CA CYS A 70 11.01 -9.40 -16.44
C CYS A 70 11.29 -10.59 -17.37
N ARG A 71 12.05 -11.59 -16.89
CA ARG A 71 12.42 -12.78 -17.67
C ARG A 71 11.25 -13.77 -17.83
N ALA A 72 10.19 -13.60 -17.06
CA ALA A 72 9.02 -14.46 -17.11
C ALA A 72 8.17 -14.15 -18.36
N LYS A 73 7.87 -15.17 -19.17
CA LYS A 73 6.94 -15.05 -20.30
C LYS A 73 5.58 -14.59 -19.76
N ARG A 74 4.90 -13.68 -20.47
CA ARG A 74 3.58 -13.10 -20.12
C ARG A 74 2.52 -14.13 -19.67
N SER A 75 2.62 -15.39 -20.10
CA SER A 75 1.71 -16.48 -19.73
C SER A 75 1.94 -17.09 -18.33
N SER A 76 3.03 -16.72 -17.65
CA SER A 76 3.41 -17.27 -16.34
C SER A 76 3.19 -16.31 -15.16
N CYS A 77 2.92 -15.03 -15.42
CA CYS A 77 2.42 -14.12 -14.39
C CYS A 77 0.92 -14.38 -14.18
N ARG A 78 0.60 -15.45 -13.47
CA ARG A 78 -0.74 -15.69 -12.93
C ARG A 78 -0.71 -15.17 -11.50
N PHE A 79 -1.36 -14.03 -11.26
CA PHE A 79 -1.69 -13.63 -9.90
C PHE A 79 -2.72 -14.64 -9.36
N PRO A 80 -2.55 -15.17 -8.14
CA PRO A 80 -3.60 -15.94 -7.49
C PRO A 80 -4.85 -15.10 -7.24
#